data_AF-A0A673K8C5-F1
#
_entry.id   AF-A0A673K8C5-F1
#
_cell.length_a   1.000
_cell.length_b   1.000
_cell.length_c   1.000
_cell.angle_alpha   90.00
_cell.angle_beta   90.00
_cell.angle_gamma   90.00
#
_symmetry.space_group_name_H-M   'P 1'
#
loop_
_entity.id
_entity.type
_entity.pdbx_description
1 polymer ?
#
loop_
_entity_poly.entity_id
_entity_poly.type
_entity_poly.pdbx_seq_one_letter_code
_entity_poly.pdbx_strand_id
1 'polypeptide(L)'
;MPDVACLNLTTLWKLQMCHFSTFKQCEEWLKRLNRAIAHPARLEELFALAYHAWCLGGNTDDEEQHLHLCRPGDHVRHRLEVEVKRMGFDMQNAWRVSDINSNYKLCSSYPQKLLVPVWITDKELESVASFRSWKRIPVVVYRHQRNGAVITRCSQPEISWWGWRNTEDEYLVTSIAKACQLDAGPRACRTRGDGPDSSDSDFDSSLTGCPAPDASGAAQKLLILDARSYTAAVANRAKGGGCECEEYYPNCEVMFMGMANIHSIRNSFQSLRTVCSQIPDPGNWLSALESTRWLQHLSVMLKAASLVCSAVEREGRPVLVHCSDGWDRTPQIVALAKILLDPFYRTIEVNVKKKNHLVN
;
A
#
# COMPACT_ATOMS: atom_id res chain seq x y z
N MET A 1 2.85 26.04 49.75
CA MET A 1 3.12 26.24 48.31
C MET A 1 1.77 26.52 47.67
N PRO A 2 1.60 27.55 46.82
CA PRO A 2 0.30 27.76 46.18
C PRO A 2 -0.03 26.54 45.32
N ASP A 3 -1.27 26.04 45.41
CA ASP A 3 -1.76 24.92 44.61
C ASP A 3 -1.72 25.29 43.12
N VAL A 4 -0.63 24.90 42.44
CA VAL A 4 -0.47 25.13 41.01
C VAL A 4 -1.37 24.14 40.28
N ALA A 5 -2.49 24.64 39.74
CA ALA A 5 -3.35 23.85 38.88
C ALA A 5 -2.59 23.50 37.58
N CYS A 6 -2.65 22.25 37.15
CA CYS A 6 -1.95 21.77 35.95
C CYS A 6 -2.87 20.98 35.02
N LEU A 7 -2.56 21.02 33.72
CA LEU A 7 -3.15 20.15 32.70
C LEU A 7 -2.10 19.23 32.10
N ASN A 8 -2.44 17.95 31.99
CA ASN A 8 -1.64 16.95 31.31
C ASN A 8 -2.17 16.74 29.89
N LEU A 9 -1.43 17.22 28.90
CA LEU A 9 -1.77 17.13 27.48
C LEU A 9 -1.07 15.92 26.86
N THR A 10 -1.87 14.90 26.58
CA THR A 10 -1.42 13.67 25.93
C THR A 10 -1.57 13.82 24.42
N THR A 11 -0.49 14.15 23.71
CA THR A 11 -0.45 14.19 22.23
C THR A 11 -0.19 12.80 21.64
N LEU A 12 0.08 12.64 20.34
CA LEU A 12 0.43 11.31 19.77
C LEU A 12 1.75 10.74 20.33
N TRP A 13 2.74 11.59 20.61
CA TRP A 13 4.09 11.16 20.99
C TRP A 13 4.59 11.70 22.31
N LYS A 14 4.01 12.80 22.80
CA LYS A 14 4.48 13.51 23.99
C LYS A 14 3.37 13.68 25.01
N LEU A 15 3.75 13.62 26.28
CA LEU A 15 2.97 14.13 27.39
C LEU A 15 3.56 15.51 27.73
N GLN A 16 2.74 16.55 27.68
CA GLN A 16 3.14 17.90 28.07
C GLN A 16 2.35 18.31 29.31
N MET A 17 3.07 18.72 30.36
CA MET A 17 2.44 19.31 31.55
C MET A 17 2.42 20.83 31.38
N CYS A 18 1.24 21.42 31.51
CA CYS A 18 1.05 22.87 31.46
C CYS A 18 0.63 23.35 32.85
N HIS A 19 1.40 24.27 33.42
CA HIS A 19 1.12 24.86 34.73
C HIS A 19 0.38 26.19 34.56
N PHE A 20 -0.61 26.43 35.42
CA PHE A 20 -1.42 27.64 35.42
C PHE A 20 -1.30 28.36 36.76
N SER A 21 -1.31 29.68 36.69
CA SER A 21 -1.20 30.55 37.88
C SER A 21 -2.42 30.42 38.80
N THR A 22 -3.56 29.97 38.27
CA THR A 22 -4.82 29.80 39.01
C THR A 22 -5.64 28.60 38.51
N PHE A 23 -6.45 28.01 39.39
CA PHE A 23 -7.40 26.94 39.02
C PHE A 23 -8.41 27.39 37.96
N LYS A 24 -8.91 28.63 38.04
CA LYS A 24 -9.86 29.18 37.06
C LYS A 24 -9.28 29.24 35.65
N GLN A 25 -8.01 29.62 35.50
CA GLN A 25 -7.33 29.58 34.20
C GLN A 25 -7.17 28.15 33.69
N CYS A 26 -6.78 27.21 34.57
CA CYS A 26 -6.65 25.81 34.23
C CYS A 26 -7.98 25.22 33.71
N GLU A 27 -9.09 25.47 34.42
CA GLU A 27 -10.43 25.00 34.03
C GLU A 27 -10.90 25.59 32.69
N GLU A 28 -10.64 26.87 32.45
CA GLU A 28 -10.99 27.54 31.19
C GLU A 28 -10.21 26.93 30.02
N TRP A 29 -8.91 26.67 30.18
CA TRP A 29 -8.11 26.01 29.15
C TRP A 29 -8.54 24.56 28.92
N LEU A 30 -8.91 23.82 29.97
CA LEU A 30 -9.47 22.47 29.85
C LEU A 30 -10.74 22.49 29.00
N LYS A 31 -11.67 23.42 29.27
CA LYS A 31 -12.91 23.57 28.49
C LYS A 31 -12.62 23.90 27.03
N ARG A 32 -11.69 24.83 26.76
CA ARG A 32 -11.31 25.21 25.38
C ARG A 32 -10.68 24.05 24.62
N LEU A 33 -9.74 23.34 25.24
CA LEU A 33 -9.07 22.20 24.62
C LEU A 33 -10.04 21.07 24.35
N ASN A 34 -10.91 20.71 25.32
CA ASN A 34 -11.93 19.69 25.12
C ASN A 34 -12.89 20.03 23.96
N ARG A 35 -13.25 21.31 23.79
CA ARG A 35 -14.03 21.74 22.60
C ARG A 35 -13.22 21.63 21.32
N ALA A 36 -11.95 22.02 21.33
CA ALA A 36 -11.09 22.01 20.14
C ALA A 36 -10.74 20.59 19.66
N ILE A 37 -10.66 19.61 20.57
CA ILE A 37 -10.39 18.20 20.24
C ILE A 37 -11.66 17.35 20.15
N ALA A 38 -12.83 17.94 20.38
CA ALA A 38 -14.10 17.23 20.24
C ALA A 38 -14.20 16.69 18.80
N HIS A 39 -14.77 15.49 18.66
CA HIS A 39 -14.99 14.94 17.33
C HIS A 39 -15.96 15.87 16.58
N PRO A 40 -15.57 16.40 15.41
CA PRO A 40 -16.44 17.25 14.61
C PRO A 40 -17.74 16.51 14.29
N ALA A 41 -18.89 17.13 14.56
CA ALA A 41 -20.18 16.49 14.30
C ALA A 41 -20.52 16.48 12.80
N ARG A 42 -19.91 17.40 12.06
CA ARG A 42 -20.08 17.57 10.61
C ARG A 42 -18.74 17.83 9.96
N LEU A 43 -18.62 17.51 8.67
CA LEU A 43 -17.35 17.67 7.94
C LEU A 43 -16.91 19.14 7.90
N GLU A 44 -17.86 20.07 7.78
CA GLU A 44 -17.65 21.53 7.69
C GLU A 44 -16.95 22.11 8.92
N GLU A 45 -16.99 21.41 10.05
CA GLU A 45 -16.32 21.80 11.30
C GLU A 45 -14.83 21.41 11.32
N LEU A 46 -14.36 20.65 10.33
CA LEU A 46 -12.94 20.37 10.17
C LEU A 46 -12.19 21.65 9.82
N PHE A 47 -11.06 21.87 10.50
CA PHE A 47 -10.16 23.00 10.25
C PHE A 47 -9.81 23.14 8.76
N ALA A 48 -9.65 22.03 8.02
CA ALA A 48 -9.36 22.05 6.59
C ALA A 48 -10.41 22.81 5.75
N LEU A 49 -11.70 22.70 6.09
CA LEU A 49 -12.78 23.39 5.37
C LEU A 49 -12.90 24.85 5.78
N ALA A 50 -12.74 25.14 7.08
CA ALA A 50 -12.65 26.51 7.57
C ALA A 50 -11.46 27.26 6.94
N TYR A 51 -10.30 26.59 6.84
CA TYR A 51 -9.11 27.12 6.19
C TYR A 51 -9.32 27.35 4.70
N HIS A 52 -9.94 26.40 4.00
CA HIS A 52 -10.30 26.57 2.59
C HIS A 52 -11.24 27.76 2.36
N ALA A 53 -12.26 27.95 3.22
CA ALA A 53 -13.15 29.09 3.13
C ALA A 53 -12.43 30.43 3.38
N TRP A 54 -11.49 30.47 4.34
CA TRP A 54 -10.64 31.63 4.58
C TRP A 54 -9.77 31.98 3.36
N CYS A 55 -9.15 30.97 2.72
CA CYS A 55 -8.37 31.17 1.49
C CYS A 55 -9.20 31.73 0.32
N LEU A 56 -10.52 31.59 0.32
CA LEU A 56 -11.41 32.10 -0.74
C LEU A 56 -11.98 33.49 -0.46
N GLY A 57 -11.86 34.01 0.77
CA GLY A 57 -12.59 35.20 1.24
C GLY A 57 -11.74 36.44 1.49
N GLY A 58 -10.45 36.44 1.15
CA GLY A 58 -9.51 37.54 1.41
C GLY A 58 -9.32 38.49 0.22
N ASN A 59 -8.60 39.60 0.47
CA ASN A 59 -8.26 40.66 -0.48
C ASN A 59 -6.78 41.09 -0.29
N THR A 60 -5.84 40.15 -0.26
CA THR A 60 -4.39 40.44 -0.05
C THR A 60 -3.44 39.62 -0.93
N ASP A 61 -2.30 40.21 -1.29
CA ASP A 61 -1.30 39.68 -2.24
C ASP A 61 -0.64 38.33 -1.82
N ASP A 62 -0.72 37.92 -0.55
CA ASP A 62 -0.22 36.62 -0.06
C ASP A 62 -1.12 35.42 -0.46
N GLU A 63 -2.27 35.66 -1.10
CA GLU A 63 -3.29 34.64 -1.42
C GLU A 63 -2.92 33.65 -2.51
N GLU A 64 -2.11 34.03 -3.52
CA GLU A 64 -1.74 33.09 -4.59
C GLU A 64 -1.02 31.85 -4.02
N GLN A 65 -0.23 32.04 -2.95
CA GLN A 65 0.51 30.96 -2.32
C GLN A 65 -0.36 30.05 -1.43
N HIS A 66 -1.52 30.48 -0.96
CA HIS A 66 -2.42 29.61 -0.19
C HIS A 66 -3.52 29.00 -1.06
N LEU A 67 -3.98 29.73 -2.08
CA LEU A 67 -5.01 29.27 -3.01
C LEU A 67 -4.53 28.08 -3.87
N HIS A 68 -3.23 27.98 -4.16
CA HIS A 68 -2.69 26.80 -4.86
C HIS A 68 -2.80 25.51 -4.03
N LEU A 69 -2.74 25.60 -2.69
CA LEU A 69 -2.92 24.45 -1.78
C LEU A 69 -4.37 23.96 -1.77
N CYS A 70 -5.32 24.84 -2.08
CA CYS A 70 -6.75 24.55 -2.10
C CYS A 70 -7.23 23.92 -3.42
N ARG A 71 -6.42 23.95 -4.49
CA ARG A 71 -6.78 23.35 -5.78
C ARG A 71 -6.17 21.96 -5.93
N PRO A 72 -6.95 20.89 -6.17
CA PRO A 72 -6.38 19.60 -6.51
C PRO A 72 -5.63 19.74 -7.85
N GLY A 73 -4.31 19.65 -7.83
CA GLY A 73 -3.50 19.80 -9.03
C GLY A 73 -3.76 18.70 -10.07
N ASP A 74 -3.31 18.92 -11.31
CA ASP A 74 -3.47 17.98 -12.44
C ASP A 74 -3.04 16.53 -12.09
N HIS A 75 -1.97 16.40 -11.30
CA HIS A 75 -1.41 15.15 -10.78
C HIS A 75 -2.36 14.34 -9.87
N VAL A 76 -3.45 14.94 -9.39
CA VAL A 76 -4.52 14.26 -8.65
C VAL A 76 -5.60 13.78 -9.60
N ARG A 77 -6.02 14.63 -10.55
CA ARG A 77 -7.12 14.35 -11.49
C ARG A 77 -6.75 13.29 -12.53
N HIS A 78 -5.54 13.35 -13.07
CA HIS A 78 -5.06 12.45 -14.13
C HIS A 78 -4.02 11.44 -13.64
N ARG A 79 -3.97 11.19 -12.32
CA ARG A 79 -2.91 10.37 -11.71
C ARG A 79 -2.78 9.00 -12.37
N LEU A 80 -3.91 8.31 -12.58
CA LEU A 80 -3.88 6.97 -13.15
C LEU A 80 -3.38 6.98 -14.59
N GLU A 81 -3.89 7.87 -15.44
CA GLU A 81 -3.51 7.97 -16.85
C GLU A 81 -2.00 8.27 -17.01
N VAL A 82 -1.50 9.21 -16.19
CA VAL A 82 -0.08 9.56 -16.14
C VAL A 82 0.76 8.36 -15.68
N GLU A 83 0.33 7.67 -14.62
CA GLU A 83 1.05 6.51 -14.08
C GLU A 83 1.04 5.30 -15.03
N VAL A 84 -0.08 5.03 -15.69
CA VAL A 84 -0.22 3.95 -16.69
C VAL A 84 0.73 4.21 -17.86
N LYS A 85 0.75 5.45 -18.38
CA LYS A 85 1.69 5.85 -19.44
C LYS A 85 3.14 5.75 -18.97
N ARG A 86 3.44 6.24 -17.76
CA ARG A 86 4.80 6.22 -17.19
C ARG A 86 5.32 4.79 -17.04
N MET A 87 4.51 3.88 -16.53
CA MET A 87 4.88 2.47 -16.33
C MET A 87 4.88 1.64 -17.63
N GLY A 88 4.47 2.23 -18.75
CA GLY A 88 4.56 1.62 -20.08
C GLY A 88 3.68 0.39 -20.24
N PHE A 89 2.44 0.44 -19.74
CA PHE A 89 1.46 -0.63 -19.97
C PHE A 89 1.04 -0.67 -21.45
N ASP A 90 0.99 -1.87 -22.04
CA ASP A 90 0.34 -2.07 -23.34
C ASP A 90 -1.19 -2.06 -23.19
N MET A 91 -1.77 -0.88 -23.46
CA MET A 91 -3.21 -0.63 -23.38
C MET A 91 -4.00 -1.14 -24.59
N GLN A 92 -3.33 -1.65 -25.63
CA GLN A 92 -3.98 -2.15 -26.84
C GLN A 92 -4.19 -3.66 -26.78
N ASN A 93 -3.20 -4.40 -26.27
CA ASN A 93 -3.21 -5.86 -26.37
C ASN A 93 -3.27 -6.60 -25.01
N ALA A 94 -2.88 -5.96 -23.92
CA ALA A 94 -2.75 -6.64 -22.62
C ALA A 94 -3.66 -6.06 -21.54
N TRP A 95 -3.78 -4.73 -21.47
CA TRP A 95 -4.44 -4.05 -20.36
C TRP A 95 -5.54 -3.09 -20.81
N ARG A 96 -6.53 -2.88 -19.96
CA ARG A 96 -7.54 -1.82 -20.12
C ARG A 96 -7.81 -1.12 -18.80
N VAL A 97 -8.26 0.13 -18.88
CA VAL A 97 -8.85 0.83 -17.75
C VAL A 97 -10.36 0.64 -17.81
N SER A 98 -10.93 0.01 -16.79
CA SER A 98 -12.37 -0.13 -16.61
C SER A 98 -12.97 1.10 -15.93
N ASP A 99 -14.14 1.50 -16.44
CA ASP A 99 -14.96 2.62 -15.93
C ASP A 99 -16.12 2.16 -15.05
N ILE A 100 -16.18 0.86 -14.76
CA ILE A 100 -17.24 0.24 -13.96
C ILE A 100 -17.41 0.88 -12.58
N ASN A 101 -16.33 1.43 -12.01
CA ASN A 101 -16.34 2.07 -10.70
C ASN A 101 -16.37 3.60 -10.77
N SER A 102 -16.67 4.20 -11.92
CA SER A 102 -16.66 5.66 -12.13
C SER A 102 -17.53 6.45 -11.14
N ASN A 103 -18.58 5.83 -10.64
CA ASN A 103 -19.51 6.38 -9.64
C ASN A 103 -19.44 5.66 -8.29
N TYR A 104 -18.36 4.91 -8.02
CA TYR A 104 -18.10 4.20 -6.76
C TYR A 104 -19.14 3.11 -6.41
N LYS A 105 -19.98 2.68 -7.36
CA LYS A 105 -21.02 1.66 -7.12
C LYS A 105 -20.46 0.25 -6.99
N LEU A 106 -19.42 -0.11 -7.75
CA LEU A 106 -18.81 -1.42 -7.67
C LEU A 106 -18.09 -1.58 -6.32
N CYS A 107 -17.23 -0.63 -5.98
CA CYS A 107 -16.50 -0.60 -4.71
C CYS A 107 -16.28 0.85 -4.26
N SER A 108 -16.97 1.23 -3.18
CA SER A 108 -16.95 2.59 -2.65
C SER A 108 -15.60 3.06 -2.10
N SER A 109 -14.70 2.11 -1.84
CA SER A 109 -13.39 2.35 -1.24
C SER A 109 -12.22 2.18 -2.23
N TYR A 110 -12.54 1.95 -3.51
CA TYR A 110 -11.60 1.92 -4.63
C TYR A 110 -11.68 3.21 -5.45
N PRO A 111 -10.64 3.53 -6.25
CA PRO A 111 -10.69 4.65 -7.17
C PRO A 111 -11.71 4.43 -8.28
N GLN A 112 -12.05 5.50 -9.00
CA GLN A 112 -13.04 5.49 -10.09
C GLN A 112 -12.66 4.61 -11.27
N LYS A 113 -11.36 4.46 -11.51
CA LYS A 113 -10.78 3.80 -12.67
C LYS A 113 -9.96 2.60 -12.22
N LEU A 114 -10.18 1.44 -12.81
CA LEU A 114 -9.55 0.17 -12.40
C LEU A 114 -8.75 -0.44 -13.56
N LEU A 115 -7.47 -0.75 -13.34
CA LEU A 115 -6.60 -1.34 -14.36
C LEU A 115 -6.65 -2.87 -14.29
N VAL A 116 -7.09 -3.51 -15.38
CA VAL A 116 -7.36 -4.95 -15.50
C VAL A 116 -6.93 -5.48 -16.89
N PRO A 117 -6.83 -6.81 -17.11
CA PRO A 117 -6.53 -7.34 -18.44
C PRO A 117 -7.60 -6.96 -19.48
N VAL A 118 -7.19 -6.72 -20.73
CA VAL A 118 -8.05 -6.15 -21.79
C VAL A 118 -9.26 -7.02 -22.13
N TRP A 119 -9.17 -8.34 -22.02
CA TRP A 119 -10.26 -9.27 -22.32
C TRP A 119 -11.21 -9.54 -21.16
N ILE A 120 -10.87 -9.12 -19.93
CA ILE A 120 -11.79 -9.27 -18.80
C ILE A 120 -12.92 -8.27 -18.98
N THR A 121 -14.17 -8.70 -18.89
CA THR A 121 -15.36 -7.85 -19.05
C THR A 121 -15.82 -7.25 -17.73
N ASP A 122 -16.56 -6.14 -17.78
CA ASP A 122 -17.11 -5.51 -16.58
C ASP A 122 -18.12 -6.42 -15.84
N LYS A 123 -18.84 -7.29 -16.57
CA LYS A 123 -19.71 -8.31 -15.98
C LYS A 123 -18.95 -9.34 -15.13
N GLU A 124 -17.76 -9.76 -15.60
CA GLU A 124 -16.88 -10.64 -14.82
C GLU A 124 -16.39 -9.91 -13.57
N LEU A 125 -16.03 -8.62 -13.68
CA LEU A 125 -15.62 -7.82 -12.51
C LEU A 125 -16.75 -7.69 -11.47
N GLU A 126 -18.02 -7.61 -11.87
CA GLU A 126 -19.17 -7.64 -10.94
C GLU A 126 -19.27 -8.98 -10.19
N SER A 127 -19.09 -10.10 -10.89
CA SER A 127 -19.03 -11.43 -10.26
C SER A 127 -17.89 -11.50 -9.24
N VAL A 128 -16.69 -11.06 -9.62
CA VAL A 128 -15.52 -11.02 -8.72
C VAL A 128 -15.76 -10.12 -7.52
N ALA A 129 -16.38 -8.96 -7.72
CA ALA A 129 -16.72 -8.04 -6.65
C ALA A 129 -17.67 -8.65 -5.62
N SER A 130 -18.59 -9.53 -6.03
CA SER A 130 -19.46 -10.27 -5.11
C SER A 130 -18.72 -11.32 -4.27
N PHE A 131 -17.53 -11.75 -4.70
CA PHE A 131 -16.73 -12.75 -4.02
C PHE A 131 -15.57 -12.18 -3.20
N ARG A 132 -15.14 -10.94 -3.47
CA ARG A 132 -14.04 -10.29 -2.75
C ARG A 132 -14.58 -9.40 -1.65
N SER A 133 -14.04 -9.52 -0.44
CA SER A 133 -14.54 -8.76 0.72
C SER A 133 -14.52 -7.24 0.48
N TRP A 134 -15.58 -6.54 0.87
CA TRP A 134 -15.77 -5.12 0.54
C TRP A 134 -15.71 -4.77 -0.96
N LYS A 135 -15.90 -5.78 -1.82
CA LYS A 135 -15.86 -5.66 -3.28
C LYS A 135 -14.51 -5.18 -3.83
N ARG A 136 -13.42 -5.36 -3.08
CA ARG A 136 -12.08 -4.90 -3.45
C ARG A 136 -11.39 -5.94 -4.32
N ILE A 137 -11.77 -5.97 -5.60
CA ILE A 137 -11.28 -6.93 -6.58
C ILE A 137 -9.76 -6.81 -6.84
N PRO A 138 -9.10 -7.85 -7.37
CA PRO A 138 -7.73 -7.77 -7.89
C PRO A 138 -7.59 -6.68 -8.95
N VAL A 139 -6.79 -5.66 -8.64
CA VAL A 139 -6.45 -4.56 -9.58
C VAL A 139 -4.96 -4.31 -9.61
N VAL A 140 -4.44 -4.04 -10.81
CA VAL A 140 -3.01 -3.78 -11.02
C VAL A 140 -2.66 -2.36 -10.61
N VAL A 141 -1.57 -2.20 -9.86
CA VAL A 141 -1.14 -0.92 -9.27
C VAL A 141 0.32 -0.57 -9.53
N TYR A 142 1.06 -1.48 -10.16
CA TYR A 142 2.43 -1.28 -10.60
C TYR A 142 2.79 -2.27 -11.71
N ARG A 143 3.64 -1.84 -12.65
CA ARG A 143 4.29 -2.69 -13.66
C ARG A 143 5.77 -2.37 -13.70
N HIS A 144 6.59 -3.42 -13.70
CA HIS A 144 8.02 -3.30 -13.86
C HIS A 144 8.38 -3.17 -15.34
N GLN A 145 8.96 -2.02 -15.71
CA GLN A 145 9.14 -1.63 -17.11
C GLN A 145 10.03 -2.59 -17.93
N ARG A 146 10.99 -3.28 -17.27
CA ARG A 146 11.97 -4.12 -17.99
C ARG A 146 11.46 -5.50 -18.34
N ASN A 147 10.67 -6.12 -17.46
CA ASN A 147 10.22 -7.52 -17.60
C ASN A 147 8.70 -7.68 -17.67
N GLY A 148 7.90 -6.63 -17.44
CA GLY A 148 6.44 -6.68 -17.52
C GLY A 148 5.74 -7.23 -16.27
N ALA A 149 6.47 -7.69 -15.25
CA ALA A 149 5.88 -8.20 -14.02
C ALA A 149 5.09 -7.12 -13.29
N VAL A 150 3.94 -7.48 -12.72
CA VAL A 150 3.03 -6.54 -12.07
C VAL A 150 2.86 -6.80 -10.58
N ILE A 151 2.47 -5.75 -9.85
CA ILE A 151 1.92 -5.87 -8.51
C ILE A 151 0.42 -5.56 -8.58
N THR A 152 -0.36 -6.50 -8.07
CA THR A 152 -1.82 -6.46 -7.94
C THR A 152 -2.19 -6.37 -6.47
N ARG A 153 -3.31 -5.73 -6.16
CA ARG A 153 -3.87 -5.70 -4.80
C ARG A 153 -5.35 -6.02 -4.76
N CYS A 154 -5.80 -6.61 -3.66
CA CYS A 154 -7.22 -6.88 -3.37
C CYS A 154 -7.47 -7.05 -1.86
N SER A 155 -8.71 -7.38 -1.50
CA SER A 155 -9.11 -8.01 -0.25
C SER A 155 -9.07 -9.55 -0.34
N GLN A 156 -9.26 -10.22 0.79
CA GLN A 156 -9.48 -11.66 0.82
C GLN A 156 -10.70 -12.10 0.00
N PRO A 157 -10.70 -13.35 -0.50
CA PRO A 157 -11.90 -13.97 -1.05
C PRO A 157 -12.89 -14.37 0.06
N GLU A 158 -14.19 -14.39 -0.25
CA GLU A 158 -15.29 -14.76 0.64
C GLU A 158 -15.70 -16.22 0.43
N ILE A 159 -14.74 -17.11 0.65
CA ILE A 159 -14.90 -18.56 0.53
C ILE A 159 -15.90 -19.08 1.57
N SER A 160 -15.95 -18.45 2.75
CA SER A 160 -16.78 -18.88 3.87
C SER A 160 -16.48 -20.31 4.33
N TRP A 161 -17.18 -20.78 5.36
CA TRP A 161 -17.02 -22.14 5.86
C TRP A 161 -17.42 -23.22 4.83
N TRP A 162 -18.37 -22.89 3.96
CA TRP A 162 -18.86 -23.76 2.89
C TRP A 162 -17.85 -24.06 1.77
N GLY A 163 -16.75 -23.30 1.65
CA GLY A 163 -15.79 -23.54 0.59
C GLY A 163 -16.25 -22.99 -0.77
N TRP A 164 -16.96 -21.87 -0.79
CA TRP A 164 -17.41 -21.22 -2.01
C TRP A 164 -16.25 -20.89 -2.93
N ARG A 165 -16.52 -21.00 -4.22
CA ARG A 165 -15.58 -20.70 -5.30
C ARG A 165 -16.21 -19.70 -6.25
N ASN A 166 -15.38 -18.96 -6.96
CA ASN A 166 -15.80 -18.06 -8.01
C ASN A 166 -14.88 -18.23 -9.22
N THR A 167 -15.42 -18.79 -10.29
CA THR A 167 -14.67 -19.06 -11.53
C THR A 167 -14.16 -17.78 -12.18
N GLU A 168 -14.87 -16.66 -12.04
CA GLU A 168 -14.45 -15.36 -12.57
C GLU A 168 -13.28 -14.77 -11.79
N ASP A 169 -13.19 -15.03 -10.48
CA ASP A 169 -12.03 -14.64 -9.67
C ASP A 169 -10.80 -15.49 -10.02
N GLU A 170 -10.99 -16.82 -10.11
CA GLU A 170 -9.96 -17.76 -10.58
C GLU A 170 -9.44 -17.36 -11.98
N TYR A 171 -10.36 -16.97 -12.87
CA TYR A 171 -10.06 -16.51 -14.23
C TYR A 171 -9.38 -15.15 -14.27
N LEU A 172 -9.81 -14.18 -13.47
CA LEU A 172 -9.19 -12.86 -13.37
C LEU A 172 -7.75 -12.96 -12.87
N VAL A 173 -7.51 -13.70 -11.79
CA VAL A 173 -6.15 -13.89 -11.22
C VAL A 173 -5.23 -14.54 -12.25
N THR A 174 -5.70 -15.58 -12.94
CA THR A 174 -4.93 -16.23 -14.02
C THR A 174 -4.70 -15.30 -15.22
N SER A 175 -5.69 -14.47 -15.57
CA SER A 175 -5.60 -13.51 -16.66
C SER A 175 -4.59 -12.40 -16.40
N ILE A 176 -4.40 -11.98 -15.14
CA ILE A 176 -3.34 -11.04 -14.76
C ILE A 176 -1.96 -11.62 -15.07
N ALA A 177 -1.71 -12.88 -14.73
CA ALA A 177 -0.45 -13.55 -15.05
C ALA A 177 -0.23 -13.66 -16.57
N LYS A 178 -1.29 -14.01 -17.31
CA LYS A 178 -1.26 -14.07 -18.78
C LYS A 178 -0.98 -12.70 -19.42
N ALA A 179 -1.58 -11.63 -18.92
CA ALA A 179 -1.34 -10.27 -19.41
C ALA A 179 0.12 -9.83 -19.23
N CYS A 180 0.78 -10.24 -18.13
CA CYS A 180 2.21 -9.98 -17.94
C CYS A 180 3.09 -10.66 -19.00
N GLN A 181 2.69 -11.85 -19.47
CA GLN A 181 3.42 -12.58 -20.51
C GLN A 181 3.26 -11.93 -21.89
N LEU A 182 2.07 -11.40 -22.19
CA LEU A 182 1.81 -10.66 -23.43
C LEU A 182 2.52 -9.30 -23.44
N ASP A 183 2.63 -8.66 -22.28
CA ASP A 183 3.28 -7.37 -22.08
C ASP A 183 4.66 -7.54 -21.41
N ALA A 184 5.41 -8.55 -21.83
CA ALA A 184 6.76 -8.82 -21.33
C ALA A 184 7.71 -7.74 -21.84
N GLY A 185 8.21 -6.88 -20.94
CA GLY A 185 9.00 -5.70 -21.29
C GLY A 185 10.25 -5.96 -22.17
N PRO A 186 10.97 -4.90 -22.60
CA PRO A 186 11.99 -4.98 -23.66
C PRO A 186 13.14 -5.97 -23.43
N ARG A 187 13.42 -6.38 -22.17
CA ARG A 187 14.46 -7.36 -21.86
C ARG A 187 14.02 -8.81 -22.05
N ALA A 188 12.72 -9.11 -22.08
CA ALA A 188 12.24 -10.47 -22.32
C ALA A 188 12.52 -10.96 -23.75
N CYS A 189 12.72 -10.04 -24.70
CA CYS A 189 12.90 -10.37 -26.11
C CYS A 189 14.38 -10.58 -26.52
N ARG A 190 15.36 -10.31 -25.65
CA ARG A 190 16.79 -10.33 -26.00
C ARG A 190 17.51 -11.68 -25.81
N THR A 191 16.84 -12.73 -25.37
CA THR A 191 17.45 -14.07 -25.22
C THR A 191 17.37 -14.93 -26.49
N ARG A 192 16.95 -14.37 -27.63
CA ARG A 192 17.01 -15.01 -28.95
C ARG A 192 17.99 -14.27 -29.85
N GLY A 193 19.29 -14.56 -29.72
CA GLY A 193 20.31 -14.06 -30.63
C GLY A 193 21.67 -14.67 -30.31
N ASP A 194 22.09 -15.61 -31.17
CA ASP A 194 23.45 -16.15 -31.24
C ASP A 194 24.51 -15.03 -31.21
N GLY A 195 25.55 -15.22 -30.40
CA GLY A 195 26.75 -14.39 -30.39
C GLY A 195 27.89 -15.11 -29.64
N PRO A 196 29.11 -15.19 -30.21
CA PRO A 196 30.11 -16.18 -29.81
C PRO A 196 30.95 -15.78 -28.59
N ASP A 197 31.50 -16.81 -27.96
CA ASP A 197 32.44 -16.84 -26.85
C ASP A 197 33.50 -15.74 -26.86
N SER A 198 33.70 -15.10 -25.70
CA SER A 198 35.00 -14.56 -25.31
C SER A 198 35.23 -14.77 -23.81
N SER A 199 36.36 -15.41 -23.53
CA SER A 199 36.81 -15.99 -22.28
C SER A 199 37.35 -15.00 -21.23
N ASP A 200 37.28 -15.47 -19.98
CA ASP A 200 38.16 -15.27 -18.82
C ASP A 200 38.26 -13.91 -18.10
N SER A 201 37.83 -13.91 -16.83
CA SER A 201 38.77 -13.86 -15.69
C SER A 201 38.06 -14.13 -14.35
N ASP A 202 38.56 -15.12 -13.63
CA ASP A 202 38.11 -15.62 -12.33
C ASP A 202 38.23 -14.61 -11.17
N PHE A 203 37.20 -14.54 -10.33
CA PHE A 203 37.33 -14.09 -8.94
C PHE A 203 36.45 -14.97 -8.03
N ASP A 204 37.11 -15.75 -7.19
CA ASP A 204 36.54 -16.64 -6.18
C ASP A 204 35.81 -15.86 -5.08
N SER A 205 34.55 -16.23 -4.84
CA SER A 205 33.83 -15.92 -3.60
C SER A 205 32.81 -17.01 -3.32
N SER A 206 33.34 -18.15 -2.90
CA SER A 206 32.62 -19.14 -2.08
C SER A 206 32.00 -18.46 -0.84
N LEU A 207 30.67 -18.27 -0.86
CA LEU A 207 29.71 -18.33 0.28
C LEU A 207 28.32 -17.73 -0.05
N THR A 208 27.74 -17.92 -1.24
CA THR A 208 26.29 -17.82 -1.47
C THR A 208 25.88 -18.67 -2.67
N GLY A 209 25.78 -19.99 -2.49
CA GLY A 209 25.22 -20.88 -3.53
C GLY A 209 23.71 -20.80 -3.56
N CYS A 210 23.14 -19.75 -4.16
CA CYS A 210 21.76 -19.80 -4.65
C CYS A 210 21.80 -20.30 -6.10
N PRO A 211 20.96 -21.24 -6.52
CA PRO A 211 20.95 -21.69 -7.91
C PRO A 211 20.69 -20.49 -8.82
N ALA A 212 21.48 -20.36 -9.89
CA ALA A 212 21.15 -19.50 -11.01
C ALA A 212 19.71 -19.82 -11.47
N PRO A 213 18.94 -18.84 -11.99
CA PRO A 213 17.62 -19.14 -12.50
C PRO A 213 17.77 -20.18 -13.62
N ASP A 214 17.22 -21.37 -13.40
CA ASP A 214 17.08 -22.36 -14.46
C ASP A 214 16.42 -21.65 -15.63
N ALA A 215 17.13 -21.60 -16.75
CA ALA A 215 16.65 -21.11 -18.04
C ALA A 215 15.61 -22.07 -18.65
N SER A 216 14.67 -22.54 -17.82
CA SER A 216 13.45 -23.17 -18.27
C SER A 216 12.49 -22.05 -18.65
N GLY A 217 12.09 -21.99 -19.92
CA GLY A 217 11.09 -21.04 -20.44
C GLY A 217 9.67 -21.29 -19.91
N ALA A 218 9.52 -21.81 -18.69
CA ALA A 218 8.24 -21.98 -18.03
C ALA A 218 7.77 -20.63 -17.48
N ALA A 219 6.51 -20.28 -17.78
CA ALA A 219 5.88 -19.12 -17.19
C ALA A 219 5.90 -19.23 -15.65
N GLN A 220 6.44 -18.22 -14.98
CA GLN A 220 6.48 -18.19 -13.52
C GLN A 220 5.05 -18.09 -12.95
N LYS A 221 4.74 -18.92 -11.94
CA LYS A 221 3.45 -18.87 -11.23
C LYS A 221 3.21 -17.48 -10.66
N LEU A 222 1.98 -17.01 -10.57
CA LEU A 222 1.66 -15.80 -9.82
C LEU A 222 1.88 -16.04 -8.32
N LEU A 223 2.50 -15.10 -7.61
CA LEU A 223 2.62 -15.16 -6.15
C LEU A 223 1.44 -14.46 -5.50
N ILE A 224 0.65 -15.17 -4.70
CA ILE A 224 -0.37 -14.60 -3.82
C ILE A 224 0.26 -14.42 -2.43
N LEU A 225 0.48 -13.16 -2.05
CA LEU A 225 1.04 -12.80 -0.75
C LEU A 225 -0.09 -12.36 0.20
N ASP A 226 -0.51 -13.26 1.09
CA ASP A 226 -1.42 -12.92 2.18
C ASP A 226 -0.62 -12.36 3.36
N ALA A 227 -0.87 -11.11 3.72
CA ALA A 227 -0.17 -10.46 4.82
C ALA A 227 -0.42 -11.14 6.19
N ARG A 228 -1.48 -11.94 6.32
CA ARG A 228 -1.86 -12.58 7.59
C ARG A 228 -1.02 -13.81 7.87
N SER A 229 -1.17 -14.37 9.08
CA SER A 229 -0.78 -15.77 9.31
C SER A 229 -1.82 -16.70 8.67
N TYR A 230 -1.40 -17.90 8.29
CA TYR A 230 -2.31 -18.96 7.85
C TYR A 230 -3.45 -19.19 8.85
N THR A 231 -3.13 -19.26 10.15
CA THR A 231 -4.12 -19.42 11.23
C THR A 231 -5.15 -18.29 11.25
N ALA A 232 -4.73 -17.05 11.04
CA ALA A 232 -5.65 -15.92 10.98
C ALA A 232 -6.49 -15.95 9.69
N ALA A 233 -5.94 -16.37 8.55
CA ALA A 233 -6.68 -16.54 7.31
C ALA A 233 -7.78 -17.61 7.45
N VAL A 234 -7.44 -18.77 8.02
CA VAL A 234 -8.41 -19.84 8.34
C VAL A 234 -9.46 -19.36 9.35
N ALA A 235 -9.07 -18.60 10.37
CA ALA A 235 -10.04 -18.03 11.32
C ALA A 235 -11.01 -17.03 10.66
N ASN A 236 -10.58 -16.31 9.62
CA ASN A 236 -11.47 -15.43 8.85
C ASN A 236 -12.48 -16.24 8.00
N ARG A 237 -12.18 -17.49 7.64
CA ARG A 237 -13.12 -18.37 6.94
C ARG A 237 -14.42 -18.58 7.71
N ALA A 238 -14.33 -18.72 9.03
CA ALA A 238 -15.49 -18.81 9.92
C ALA A 238 -16.35 -17.53 9.93
N LYS A 239 -15.81 -16.39 9.49
CA LYS A 239 -16.51 -15.10 9.38
C LYS A 239 -16.93 -14.77 7.94
N GLY A 240 -16.91 -15.75 7.05
CA GLY A 240 -17.26 -15.56 5.63
C GLY A 240 -16.08 -15.25 4.72
N GLY A 241 -14.89 -14.93 5.25
CA GLY A 241 -13.68 -14.68 4.47
C GLY A 241 -12.97 -15.97 4.03
N GLY A 242 -11.64 -15.90 3.88
CA GLY A 242 -10.82 -17.06 3.52
C GLY A 242 -9.47 -16.69 2.93
N CYS A 243 -8.85 -17.65 2.25
CA CYS A 243 -7.64 -17.51 1.45
C CYS A 243 -7.72 -18.47 0.26
N GLU A 244 -7.10 -18.10 -0.85
CA GLU A 244 -7.00 -18.87 -2.07
C GLU A 244 -6.40 -20.27 -1.81
N CYS A 245 -6.85 -21.26 -2.56
CA CYS A 245 -6.38 -22.65 -2.49
C CYS A 245 -5.67 -23.00 -3.80
N GLU A 246 -4.41 -23.45 -3.75
CA GLU A 246 -3.59 -23.71 -4.96
C GLU A 246 -4.23 -24.72 -5.92
N GLU A 247 -5.08 -25.64 -5.44
CA GLU A 247 -5.84 -26.57 -6.28
C GLU A 247 -6.84 -25.85 -7.22
N TYR A 248 -7.40 -24.73 -6.78
CA TYR A 248 -8.37 -23.92 -7.56
C TYR A 248 -7.69 -22.76 -8.29
N TYR A 249 -6.46 -22.41 -7.88
CA TYR A 249 -5.61 -21.40 -8.50
C TYR A 249 -4.31 -22.06 -9.00
N PRO A 250 -4.36 -22.96 -10.00
CA PRO A 250 -3.27 -23.88 -10.34
C PRO A 250 -1.96 -23.20 -10.79
N ASN A 251 -2.05 -21.97 -11.30
CA ASN A 251 -0.90 -21.15 -11.70
C ASN A 251 -0.49 -20.13 -10.64
N CYS A 252 -0.91 -20.33 -9.39
CA CYS A 252 -0.56 -19.49 -8.26
C CYS A 252 0.19 -20.28 -7.19
N GLU A 253 0.92 -19.55 -6.34
CA GLU A 253 1.49 -20.04 -5.08
C GLU A 253 1.04 -19.09 -3.98
N VAL A 254 0.65 -19.61 -2.83
CA VAL A 254 0.15 -18.79 -1.72
C VAL A 254 1.18 -18.73 -0.59
N MET A 255 1.55 -17.53 -0.18
CA MET A 255 2.50 -17.29 0.91
C MET A 255 1.90 -16.40 2.01
N PHE A 256 2.08 -16.81 3.26
CA PHE A 256 1.56 -16.12 4.44
C PHE A 256 2.68 -15.39 5.20
N MET A 257 2.52 -14.09 5.44
CA MET A 257 3.56 -13.27 6.09
C MET A 257 3.48 -13.21 7.62
N GLY A 258 2.37 -13.64 8.23
CA GLY A 258 2.23 -13.65 9.69
C GLY A 258 2.17 -12.26 10.34
N MET A 259 1.76 -11.23 9.60
CA MET A 259 1.75 -9.86 10.11
C MET A 259 0.59 -9.63 11.07
N ALA A 260 0.92 -8.92 12.15
CA ALA A 260 -0.01 -8.56 13.20
C ALA A 260 -1.16 -7.67 12.68
N ASN A 261 -2.33 -7.75 13.32
CA ASN A 261 -3.48 -6.94 12.96
C ASN A 261 -3.40 -5.53 13.59
N ILE A 262 -4.35 -4.66 13.25
CA ILE A 262 -4.38 -3.26 13.72
C ILE A 262 -4.41 -3.12 15.25
N HIS A 263 -5.02 -4.09 15.97
CA HIS A 263 -5.08 -4.05 17.44
C HIS A 263 -3.72 -4.34 18.04
N SER A 264 -3.00 -5.34 17.51
CA SER A 264 -1.64 -5.64 17.93
C SER A 264 -0.69 -4.48 17.64
N ILE A 265 -0.79 -3.83 16.47
CA ILE A 265 0.02 -2.65 16.13
C ILE A 265 -0.28 -1.48 17.08
N ARG A 266 -1.56 -1.24 17.41
CA ARG A 266 -1.96 -0.20 18.37
C ARG A 266 -1.37 -0.45 19.76
N ASN A 267 -1.46 -1.68 20.26
CA ASN A 267 -0.91 -2.04 21.57
C ASN A 267 0.62 -1.91 21.58
N SER A 268 1.30 -2.39 20.52
CA SER A 268 2.74 -2.25 20.34
C SER A 268 3.18 -0.78 20.36
N PHE A 269 2.45 0.08 19.65
CA PHE A 269 2.69 1.53 19.64
C PHE A 269 2.51 2.18 21.02
N GLN A 270 1.47 1.80 21.77
CA GLN A 270 1.24 2.29 23.13
C GLN A 270 2.38 1.88 24.07
N SER A 271 2.86 0.64 23.97
CA SER A 271 4.03 0.17 24.71
C SER A 271 5.29 0.95 24.33
N LEU A 272 5.56 1.14 23.03
CA LEU A 272 6.69 1.93 22.55
C LEU A 272 6.66 3.36 23.10
N ARG A 273 5.50 4.02 23.00
CA ARG A 273 5.32 5.37 23.51
C ARG A 273 5.60 5.45 25.01
N THR A 274 5.15 4.46 25.77
CA THR A 274 5.38 4.39 27.22
C THR A 274 6.88 4.31 27.50
N VAL A 275 7.60 3.39 26.84
CA VAL A 275 9.06 3.25 26.96
C VAL A 275 9.76 4.56 26.59
N CYS A 276 9.41 5.19 25.47
CA CYS A 276 10.01 6.46 25.02
C CYS A 276 9.70 7.68 25.90
N SER A 277 8.66 7.63 26.74
CA SER A 277 8.31 8.71 27.65
C SER A 277 9.02 8.64 29.01
N GLN A 278 9.62 7.50 29.34
CA GLN A 278 10.33 7.30 30.59
C GLN A 278 11.80 7.73 30.46
N ILE A 279 12.43 8.08 31.58
CA ILE A 279 13.89 8.28 31.63
C ILE A 279 14.53 6.93 31.29
N PRO A 280 15.36 6.83 30.23
CA PRO A 280 15.95 5.56 29.85
C PRO A 280 16.83 5.01 30.98
N ASP A 281 16.56 3.78 31.40
CA ASP A 281 17.51 2.97 32.18
C ASP A 281 18.42 2.23 31.18
N PRO A 282 19.71 2.58 31.06
CA PRO A 282 20.61 1.98 30.08
C PRO A 282 20.70 0.45 30.17
N GLY A 283 20.54 -0.12 31.38
CA GLY A 283 20.65 -1.57 31.60
C GLY A 283 19.44 -2.36 31.10
N ASN A 284 18.26 -1.74 31.05
CA ASN A 284 17.00 -2.41 30.71
C ASN A 284 16.33 -1.85 29.43
N TRP A 285 16.85 -0.76 28.87
CA TRP A 285 16.24 -0.06 27.73
C TRP A 285 15.98 -0.96 26.52
N LEU A 286 16.98 -1.78 26.15
CA LEU A 286 16.85 -2.66 24.98
C LEU A 286 15.80 -3.75 25.18
N SER A 287 15.74 -4.36 26.37
CA SER A 287 14.71 -5.35 26.72
C SER A 287 13.32 -4.72 26.80
N ALA A 288 13.22 -3.52 27.36
CA ALA A 288 11.97 -2.76 27.38
C ALA A 288 11.50 -2.44 25.95
N LEU A 289 12.40 -1.98 25.07
CA LEU A 289 12.10 -1.73 23.66
C LEU A 289 11.69 -3.02 22.92
N GLU A 290 12.40 -4.12 23.12
CA GLU A 290 12.09 -5.42 22.52
C GLU A 290 10.69 -5.90 22.93
N SER A 291 10.31 -5.73 24.21
CA SER A 291 9.00 -6.13 24.73
C SER A 291 7.82 -5.44 24.02
N THR A 292 8.05 -4.27 23.42
CA THR A 292 7.04 -3.55 22.63
C THR A 292 6.71 -4.26 21.33
N ARG A 293 7.61 -5.11 20.82
CA ARG A 293 7.59 -5.76 19.49
C ARG A 293 7.52 -4.79 18.30
N TRP A 294 7.71 -3.49 18.52
CA TRP A 294 7.58 -2.49 17.46
C TRP A 294 8.56 -2.74 16.31
N LEU A 295 9.84 -2.94 16.64
CA LEU A 295 10.88 -3.23 15.64
C LEU A 295 10.65 -4.59 14.96
N GLN A 296 10.08 -5.57 15.67
CA GLN A 296 9.71 -6.86 15.07
C GLN A 296 8.61 -6.67 14.02
N HIS A 297 7.58 -5.86 14.30
CA HIS A 297 6.52 -5.56 13.33
C HIS A 297 7.06 -4.82 12.10
N LEU A 298 7.97 -3.85 12.28
CA LEU A 298 8.65 -3.16 11.19
C LEU A 298 9.50 -4.13 10.36
N SER A 299 10.24 -5.03 11.00
CA SER A 299 11.07 -6.03 10.33
C SER A 299 10.24 -6.95 9.43
N VAL A 300 9.11 -7.46 9.91
CA VAL A 300 8.22 -8.32 9.10
C VAL A 300 7.60 -7.53 7.92
N MET A 301 7.24 -6.27 8.13
CA MET A 301 6.75 -5.39 7.05
C MET A 301 7.80 -5.23 5.94
N LEU A 302 9.04 -4.91 6.32
CA LEU A 302 10.15 -4.75 5.37
C LEU A 302 10.49 -6.07 4.68
N LYS A 303 10.43 -7.21 5.39
CA LYS A 303 10.60 -8.54 4.82
C LYS A 303 9.53 -8.83 3.75
N ALA A 304 8.26 -8.52 4.02
CA ALA A 304 7.17 -8.68 3.05
C ALA A 304 7.42 -7.84 1.80
N ALA A 305 7.76 -6.57 1.96
CA ALA A 305 8.06 -5.68 0.83
C ALA A 305 9.27 -6.17 0.02
N SER A 306 10.35 -6.59 0.68
CA SER A 306 11.56 -7.14 0.05
C SER A 306 11.26 -8.41 -0.76
N LEU A 307 10.36 -9.27 -0.26
CA LEU A 307 9.92 -10.46 -0.97
C LEU A 307 9.13 -10.12 -2.24
N VAL A 308 8.20 -9.16 -2.17
CA VAL A 308 7.54 -8.62 -3.38
C VAL A 308 8.55 -8.06 -4.37
N CYS A 309 9.57 -7.33 -3.90
CA CYS A 309 10.62 -6.79 -4.77
C CYS A 309 11.43 -7.88 -5.44
N SER A 310 11.81 -8.92 -4.69
CA SER A 310 12.58 -10.05 -5.23
C SER A 310 11.80 -10.80 -6.31
N ALA A 311 10.51 -11.09 -6.06
CA ALA A 311 9.63 -11.71 -7.03
C ALA A 311 9.52 -10.86 -8.31
N VAL A 312 9.31 -9.55 -8.20
CA VAL A 312 9.11 -8.66 -9.36
C VAL A 312 10.42 -8.38 -10.12
N GLU A 313 11.49 -7.99 -9.43
CA GLU A 313 12.77 -7.59 -10.05
C GLU A 313 13.58 -8.79 -10.55
N ARG A 314 13.78 -9.80 -9.68
CA ARG A 314 14.71 -10.90 -9.95
C ARG A 314 14.05 -12.06 -10.68
N GLU A 315 12.84 -12.43 -10.27
CA GLU A 315 12.14 -13.59 -10.84
C GLU A 315 11.25 -13.22 -12.04
N GLY A 316 10.95 -11.92 -12.23
CA GLY A 316 9.98 -11.48 -13.24
C GLY A 316 8.57 -12.02 -12.99
N ARG A 317 8.26 -12.28 -11.71
CA ARG A 317 7.06 -12.96 -11.27
C ARG A 317 5.97 -11.96 -10.89
N PRO A 318 4.73 -12.09 -11.42
CA PRO A 318 3.63 -11.24 -11.01
C PRO A 318 3.20 -11.57 -9.57
N VAL A 319 2.83 -10.54 -8.80
CA VAL A 319 2.46 -10.67 -7.39
C VAL A 319 1.07 -10.08 -7.15
N LEU A 320 0.22 -10.78 -6.41
CA LEU A 320 -1.03 -10.28 -5.86
C LEU A 320 -0.89 -10.20 -4.34
N VAL A 321 -1.03 -9.00 -3.77
CA VAL A 321 -0.92 -8.76 -2.33
C VAL A 321 -2.30 -8.51 -1.75
N HIS A 322 -2.65 -9.23 -0.69
CA HIS A 322 -3.86 -8.92 0.08
C HIS A 322 -3.66 -9.19 1.58
N CYS A 323 -4.72 -8.90 2.35
CA CYS A 323 -4.83 -9.27 3.75
C CYS A 323 -6.30 -9.67 3.99
N SER A 324 -6.92 -9.27 5.12
CA SER A 324 -8.39 -9.32 5.25
C SER A 324 -9.06 -8.29 4.32
N ASP A 325 -9.10 -7.01 4.70
CA ASP A 325 -9.86 -5.98 3.96
C ASP A 325 -9.06 -5.29 2.85
N GLY A 326 -7.78 -5.60 2.67
CA GLY A 326 -6.96 -5.02 1.59
C GLY A 326 -6.57 -3.55 1.75
N TRP A 327 -6.83 -2.88 2.89
CA TRP A 327 -6.59 -1.44 3.08
C TRP A 327 -5.61 -1.03 4.18
N ASP A 328 -5.08 -1.97 4.99
CA ASP A 328 -4.11 -1.65 6.05
C ASP A 328 -2.70 -2.13 5.70
N ARG A 329 -2.47 -3.45 5.81
CA ARG A 329 -1.17 -4.08 5.55
C ARG A 329 -0.84 -4.10 4.07
N THR A 330 -1.82 -4.40 3.23
CA THR A 330 -1.71 -4.44 1.77
C THR A 330 -1.11 -3.15 1.18
N PRO A 331 -1.64 -1.94 1.42
CA PRO A 331 -1.02 -0.72 0.91
C PRO A 331 0.37 -0.46 1.50
N GLN A 332 0.66 -0.85 2.74
CA GLN A 332 2.00 -0.71 3.31
C GLN A 332 3.02 -1.55 2.55
N ILE A 333 2.72 -2.84 2.30
CA ILE A 333 3.57 -3.74 1.50
C ILE A 333 3.74 -3.20 0.08
N VAL A 334 2.62 -2.88 -0.60
CA VAL A 334 2.63 -2.40 -1.98
C VAL A 334 3.38 -1.09 -2.12
N ALA A 335 3.16 -0.11 -1.24
CA ALA A 335 3.84 1.18 -1.31
C ALA A 335 5.34 1.04 -1.04
N LEU A 336 5.75 0.25 -0.04
CA LEU A 336 7.16 -0.02 0.22
C LEU A 336 7.84 -0.74 -0.94
N ALA A 337 7.18 -1.76 -1.51
CA ALA A 337 7.71 -2.46 -2.68
C ALA A 337 7.89 -1.52 -3.87
N LYS A 338 6.91 -0.64 -4.12
CA LYS A 338 7.00 0.40 -5.17
C LYS A 338 8.17 1.36 -4.92
N ILE A 339 8.38 1.84 -3.69
CA ILE A 339 9.52 2.71 -3.32
C ILE A 339 10.86 2.00 -3.59
N LEU A 340 10.95 0.72 -3.24
CA LEU A 340 12.17 -0.08 -3.45
C LEU A 340 12.45 -0.32 -4.95
N LEU A 341 11.42 -0.69 -5.71
CA LEU A 341 11.54 -1.05 -7.13
C LEU A 341 11.74 0.15 -8.06
N ASP A 342 11.07 1.27 -7.80
CA ASP A 342 10.97 2.37 -8.75
C ASP A 342 11.50 3.69 -8.15
N PRO A 343 12.64 4.21 -8.68
CA PRO A 343 13.20 5.48 -8.23
C PRO A 343 12.24 6.67 -8.32
N PHE A 344 11.24 6.62 -9.21
CA PHE A 344 10.23 7.68 -9.33
C PHE A 344 9.52 7.94 -8.00
N TYR A 345 9.18 6.89 -7.24
CA TYR A 345 8.50 7.03 -5.94
C TYR A 345 9.42 7.51 -4.80
N ARG A 346 10.71 7.73 -5.07
CA ARG A 346 11.68 8.36 -4.15
C ARG A 346 11.89 9.84 -4.43
N THR A 347 11.17 10.39 -5.40
CA THR A 347 11.19 11.83 -5.72
C THR A 347 10.10 12.57 -4.93
N ILE A 348 10.35 13.84 -4.60
CA ILE A 348 9.37 14.73 -3.97
C ILE A 348 8.33 15.18 -5.02
N GLU A 349 8.77 15.41 -6.25
CA GLU A 349 7.94 15.86 -7.36
C GLU A 349 7.21 14.67 -8.03
N VAL A 350 6.04 14.29 -7.49
CA VAL A 350 5.04 13.57 -8.30
C VAL A 350 4.35 14.60 -9.22
N ASN A 351 5.12 15.17 -10.14
CA ASN A 351 4.79 16.10 -11.23
C ASN A 351 3.54 17.00 -11.03
N VAL A 352 3.66 18.01 -10.16
CA VAL A 352 2.92 19.28 -10.34
C VAL A 352 3.83 20.17 -11.15
N LYS A 353 3.59 20.26 -12.46
CA LYS A 353 4.45 20.91 -13.46
C LYS A 353 5.20 22.14 -12.93
N LYS A 354 6.53 22.10 -12.94
CA LYS A 354 7.33 23.27 -13.33
C LYS A 354 7.12 23.48 -14.84
N LYS A 355 6.08 24.22 -15.21
CA LYS A 355 6.08 24.96 -16.47
C LYS A 355 6.37 26.41 -16.12
N ASN A 356 7.59 26.83 -16.43
CA ASN A 356 7.96 28.09 -17.06
C ASN A 356 9.39 28.41 -16.64
N HIS A 357 10.32 28.28 -17.60
CA HIS A 357 11.24 29.32 -18.05
C HIS A 357 12.16 28.66 -19.09
N LEU A 358 11.63 28.46 -20.30
CA LEU A 358 12.46 28.63 -21.48
C LEU A 358 12.57 30.15 -21.63
N VAL A 359 13.72 30.69 -21.25
CA VAL A 359 14.14 32.02 -21.67
C VAL A 359 15.13 31.79 -22.81
N ASN A 360 14.68 32.19 -24.01
CA ASN A 360 15.39 32.47 -25.26
C ASN A 360 16.54 31.55 -25.67
#